data_AF-A0A3D1FYN6-F1
#
_entry.id   AF-A0A3D1FYN6-F1
#
_cell.length_a   1.000
_cell.length_b   1.000
_cell.length_c   1.000
_cell.angle_alpha   90.00
_cell.angle_beta   90.00
_cell.angle_gamma   90.00
#
_symmetry.space_group_name_H-M   'P 1'
#
loop_
_entity.id
_entity.type
_entity.pdbx_description
1 polymer ?
#
loop_
_entity_poly.entity_id
_entity_poly.type
_entity_poly.pdbx_seq_one_letter_code
_entity_poly.pdbx_strand_id
1 'polypeptide(L)'
;KSLAAAGYGLTTSYISPRSRIKNQKEAIDRKRNELIAATALALPLFVVGMAHVHSGWSIGLQFLLASILSFYFGRKIHSKAFALAKMGSTNMDTLVSLGSLVAYAYSIVGLAMGSHDQVYFESAGLIIYFILIGKLLEDRGKLSNSKALTALLSIQPNEAILVEDGRQQKVAVESLELDQLVWIPPAQRIPVDGIVTEGSSTIDESTFTGEPLPVEKGMGSKVWAG
;
A
#
# COMPACT_ATOMS: atom_id res chain seq x y z
N LYS A 1 -15.68 -11.38 -13.51
CA LYS A 1 -14.52 -12.27 -13.82
C LYS A 1 -13.29 -11.53 -14.41
N SER A 2 -13.39 -10.30 -14.95
CA SER A 2 -12.26 -9.61 -15.60
C SER A 2 -11.24 -8.94 -14.64
N LEU A 3 -11.67 -8.40 -13.49
CA LEU A 3 -10.79 -7.65 -12.58
C LEU A 3 -9.80 -8.54 -11.79
N ALA A 4 -10.20 -9.75 -11.43
CA ALA A 4 -9.33 -10.72 -10.74
C ALA A 4 -8.20 -11.24 -11.66
N ALA A 5 -8.48 -11.39 -12.95
CA ALA A 5 -7.46 -11.77 -13.96
C ALA A 5 -6.41 -10.68 -14.18
N ALA A 6 -6.73 -9.41 -13.87
CA ALA A 6 -5.82 -8.28 -13.90
C ALA A 6 -5.03 -8.09 -12.58
N GLY A 7 -5.16 -9.01 -11.61
CA GLY A 7 -4.42 -8.98 -10.35
C GLY A 7 -5.05 -8.13 -9.24
N TYR A 8 -6.31 -7.72 -9.38
CA TYR A 8 -7.05 -7.07 -8.30
C TYR A 8 -7.79 -8.11 -7.46
N GLY A 9 -7.35 -8.31 -6.21
CA GLY A 9 -8.05 -9.14 -5.24
C GLY A 9 -9.33 -8.45 -4.77
N LEU A 10 -10.48 -9.12 -4.93
CA LEU A 10 -11.73 -8.69 -4.30
C LEU A 10 -11.67 -9.10 -2.83
N THR A 11 -11.52 -8.13 -1.93
CA THR A 11 -11.54 -8.40 -0.49
C THR A 11 -12.99 -8.34 -0.01
N THR A 12 -13.56 -9.49 0.37
CA THR A 12 -14.96 -9.61 0.81
C THR A 12 -15.15 -9.28 2.29
N SER A 13 -14.07 -9.22 3.07
CA SER A 13 -14.10 -8.81 4.48
C SER A 13 -13.94 -7.30 4.61
N TYR A 14 -14.78 -6.68 5.46
CA TYR A 14 -14.62 -5.29 5.87
C TYR A 14 -13.24 -5.11 6.53
N ILE A 15 -12.43 -4.22 5.97
CA ILE A 15 -11.12 -3.85 6.53
C ILE A 15 -11.30 -2.46 7.13
N SER A 16 -11.08 -2.33 8.45
CA SER A 16 -11.17 -1.04 9.12
C SER A 16 -10.24 -0.02 8.44
N PRO A 17 -10.62 1.27 8.32
CA PRO A 17 -9.76 2.29 7.72
C PRO A 17 -8.35 2.31 8.31
N ARG A 18 -8.22 2.02 9.60
CA ARG A 18 -6.96 1.91 10.34
C ARG A 18 -6.10 0.73 9.90
N SER A 19 -6.67 -0.47 9.84
CA SER A 19 -5.94 -1.66 9.38
C SER A 19 -5.51 -1.52 7.93
N ARG A 20 -6.33 -0.86 7.08
CA ARG A 20 -5.96 -0.51 5.71
C ARG A 20 -4.73 0.40 5.65
N ILE A 21 -4.63 1.42 6.50
CA ILE A 21 -3.47 2.32 6.55
C ILE A 21 -2.23 1.61 7.09
N LYS A 22 -2.38 0.79 8.14
CA LYS A 22 -1.28 -0.02 8.67
C LYS A 22 -0.71 -0.92 7.59
N ASN A 23 -1.58 -1.64 6.87
CA ASN A 23 -1.20 -2.52 5.77
C ASN A 23 -0.53 -1.74 4.62
N GLN A 24 -1.02 -0.55 4.28
CA GLN A 24 -0.39 0.32 3.28
C GLN A 24 1.00 0.80 3.73
N LYS A 25 1.15 1.19 5.00
CA LYS A 25 2.43 1.62 5.57
C LYS A 25 3.45 0.48 5.54
N GLU A 26 3.08 -0.72 5.97
CA GLU A 26 3.94 -1.91 5.91
C GLU A 26 4.31 -2.29 4.47
N ALA A 27 3.39 -2.12 3.51
CA ALA A 27 3.69 -2.32 2.09
C ALA A 27 4.72 -1.30 1.57
N ILE A 28 4.62 -0.03 1.97
CA ILE A 28 5.57 1.03 1.61
C ILE A 28 6.94 0.78 2.24
N ASP A 29 7.00 0.34 3.50
CA ASP A 29 8.27 0.01 4.16
C ASP A 29 8.97 -1.18 3.50
N ARG A 30 8.23 -2.21 3.06
CA ARG A 30 8.78 -3.30 2.24
C ARG A 30 9.36 -2.79 0.92
N LYS A 31 8.63 -1.92 0.20
CA LYS A 31 9.13 -1.30 -1.04
C LYS A 31 10.35 -0.41 -0.81
N ARG A 32 10.43 0.26 0.34
CA ARG A 32 11.60 1.05 0.73
C ARG A 32 12.83 0.17 0.89
N ASN A 33 12.70 -0.96 1.58
CA ASN A 33 13.81 -1.90 1.77
C ASN A 33 14.22 -2.56 0.44
N GLU A 34 13.25 -2.91 -0.40
CA GLU A 34 13.48 -3.39 -1.77
C GLU A 34 14.25 -2.33 -2.60
N LEU A 35 13.90 -1.05 -2.49
CA LEU A 35 14.60 0.04 -3.15
C LEU A 35 16.03 0.22 -2.63
N ILE A 36 16.26 0.15 -1.31
CA ILE A 36 17.62 0.24 -0.74
C ILE A 36 18.52 -0.87 -1.28
N ALA A 37 18.00 -2.10 -1.37
CA ALA A 37 18.72 -3.21 -1.98
C ALA A 37 18.98 -2.98 -3.48
N ALA A 38 18.01 -2.43 -4.22
CA ALA A 38 18.19 -2.06 -5.62
C ALA A 38 19.24 -0.95 -5.78
N THR A 39 19.28 0.05 -4.90
CA THR A 39 20.29 1.13 -4.91
C THR A 39 21.71 0.58 -4.78
N ALA A 40 21.91 -0.43 -3.93
CA ALA A 40 23.22 -1.08 -3.76
C ALA A 40 23.76 -1.73 -5.05
N LEU A 41 22.88 -2.10 -5.99
CA LEU A 41 23.24 -2.64 -7.31
C LEU A 41 23.26 -1.56 -8.39
N ALA A 42 22.34 -0.60 -8.33
CA ALA A 42 22.22 0.48 -9.30
C ALA A 42 23.39 1.46 -9.23
N LEU A 43 23.91 1.74 -8.03
CA LEU A 43 25.06 2.64 -7.87
C LEU A 43 26.32 2.10 -8.56
N PRO A 44 26.78 0.86 -8.30
CA PRO A 44 27.89 0.28 -9.06
C PRO A 44 27.62 0.22 -10.57
N LEU A 45 26.39 -0.12 -10.99
CA LEU A 45 26.03 -0.17 -12.40
C LEU A 45 26.18 1.21 -13.07
N PHE A 46 25.69 2.26 -12.42
CA PHE A 46 25.81 3.65 -12.88
C PHE A 46 27.27 4.09 -12.95
N VAL A 47 28.07 3.82 -11.92
CA VAL A 47 29.50 4.20 -11.90
C VAL A 47 30.26 3.50 -13.03
N VAL A 48 30.05 2.20 -13.23
CA VAL A 48 30.72 1.44 -14.29
C VAL A 48 30.24 1.86 -15.68
N GLY A 49 28.96 2.20 -15.83
CA GLY A 49 28.40 2.73 -17.07
C GLY A 49 28.99 4.09 -17.46
N MET A 50 29.02 5.03 -16.51
CA MET A 50 29.61 6.37 -16.70
C MET A 50 31.12 6.34 -16.95
N ALA A 51 31.84 5.35 -16.42
CA ALA A 51 33.29 5.27 -16.59
C ALA A 51 33.71 4.94 -18.04
N HIS A 52 32.78 4.53 -18.92
CA HIS A 52 33.04 4.15 -20.31
C HIS A 52 34.23 3.18 -20.49
N VAL A 53 34.45 2.32 -19.48
CA VAL A 53 35.49 1.29 -19.53
C VAL A 53 34.92 0.10 -20.31
N HIS A 54 35.37 -0.10 -21.54
CA HIS A 54 34.89 -1.18 -22.43
C HIS A 54 35.72 -2.47 -22.31
N SER A 55 36.08 -2.85 -21.09
CA SER A 55 36.80 -4.09 -20.83
C SER A 55 35.84 -5.27 -20.68
N GLY A 56 36.28 -6.50 -20.98
CA GLY A 56 35.41 -7.68 -20.86
C GLY A 56 34.85 -7.89 -19.45
N TRP A 57 35.62 -7.55 -18.41
CA TRP A 57 35.17 -7.67 -17.02
C TRP A 57 34.08 -6.64 -16.66
N SER A 58 34.17 -5.41 -17.18
CA SER A 58 33.19 -4.37 -16.88
C SER A 58 31.86 -4.65 -17.59
N ILE A 59 31.91 -5.16 -18.82
CA ILE A 59 30.71 -5.59 -19.55
C ILE A 59 30.03 -6.77 -18.84
N GLY A 60 30.80 -7.77 -18.39
CA GLY A 60 30.27 -8.88 -17.60
C GLY A 60 29.63 -8.43 -16.28
N LEU A 61 30.24 -7.46 -15.60
CA LEU A 61 29.69 -6.87 -14.38
C LEU A 61 28.40 -6.09 -14.66
N GLN A 62 28.36 -5.26 -15.71
CA GLN A 62 27.17 -4.53 -16.12
C GLN A 62 26.03 -5.50 -16.48
N PHE A 63 26.32 -6.55 -17.24
CA PHE A 63 25.35 -7.61 -17.57
C PHE A 63 24.73 -8.23 -16.31
N LEU A 64 25.57 -8.62 -15.34
CA LEU A 64 25.11 -9.24 -14.09
C LEU A 64 24.25 -8.27 -13.26
N LEU A 65 24.71 -7.04 -13.05
CA LEU A 65 23.97 -6.04 -12.26
C LEU A 65 22.66 -5.65 -12.95
N ALA A 66 22.68 -5.42 -14.26
CA ALA A 66 21.49 -5.12 -15.05
C ALA A 66 20.50 -6.29 -15.07
N SER A 67 20.98 -7.53 -15.13
CA SER A 67 20.12 -8.72 -15.05
C SER A 67 19.33 -8.75 -13.73
N ILE A 68 20.03 -8.55 -12.61
CA ILE A 68 19.40 -8.57 -11.29
C ILE A 68 18.40 -7.41 -11.17
N LEU A 69 18.79 -6.19 -11.57
CA LEU A 69 17.88 -5.04 -11.53
C LEU A 69 16.65 -5.25 -12.42
N SER A 70 16.83 -5.64 -13.68
CA SER A 70 15.74 -5.79 -14.64
C SER A 70 14.83 -6.96 -14.31
N PHE A 71 15.38 -8.15 -14.07
CA PHE A 71 14.55 -9.35 -13.93
C PHE A 71 14.11 -9.62 -12.51
N TYR A 72 14.94 -9.36 -11.49
CA TYR A 72 14.55 -9.61 -10.09
C TYR A 72 13.71 -8.46 -9.52
N PHE A 73 14.22 -7.23 -9.57
CA PHE A 73 13.49 -6.06 -9.05
C PHE A 73 12.39 -5.59 -10.03
N GLY A 74 12.62 -5.69 -11.34
CA GLY A 74 11.64 -5.35 -12.36
C GLY A 74 10.56 -6.41 -12.63
N ARG A 75 10.62 -7.61 -12.01
CA ARG A 75 9.65 -8.71 -12.27
C ARG A 75 8.19 -8.28 -12.24
N LYS A 76 7.80 -7.45 -11.25
CA LYS A 76 6.41 -7.02 -11.08
C LYS A 76 5.97 -6.09 -12.22
N ILE A 77 6.88 -5.30 -12.76
CA ILE A 77 6.65 -4.40 -13.90
C ILE A 77 6.44 -5.24 -15.16
N HIS A 78 7.35 -6.18 -15.43
CA HIS A 78 7.26 -7.08 -16.58
C HIS A 78 6.01 -7.97 -16.55
N SER A 79 5.68 -8.58 -15.40
CA SER A 79 4.48 -9.41 -15.29
C SER A 79 3.19 -8.62 -15.54
N LYS A 80 3.10 -7.38 -15.02
CA LYS A 80 1.95 -6.50 -15.25
C LYS A 80 1.86 -6.06 -16.71
N ALA A 81 2.98 -5.64 -17.29
CA ALA A 81 3.06 -5.27 -18.70
C ALA A 81 2.58 -6.40 -19.61
N PHE A 82 3.04 -7.63 -19.35
CA PHE A 82 2.66 -8.81 -20.12
C PHE A 82 1.18 -9.17 -19.96
N ALA A 83 0.65 -9.09 -18.74
CA ALA A 83 -0.78 -9.30 -18.49
C ALA A 83 -1.65 -8.28 -19.25
N LEU A 84 -1.26 -7.00 -19.26
CA LEU A 84 -1.96 -5.94 -19.99
C LEU A 84 -1.89 -6.12 -21.50
N ALA A 85 -0.71 -6.49 -22.02
CA ALA A 85 -0.52 -6.76 -23.44
C ALA A 85 -1.43 -7.89 -23.94
N LYS A 86 -1.58 -8.97 -23.16
CA LYS A 86 -2.53 -10.06 -23.47
C LYS A 86 -3.99 -9.61 -23.56
N MET A 87 -4.34 -8.54 -22.85
CA MET A 87 -5.69 -7.97 -22.87
C MET A 87 -5.85 -6.83 -23.90
N GLY A 88 -4.84 -6.57 -24.74
CA GLY A 88 -4.85 -5.46 -25.69
C GLY A 88 -4.82 -4.08 -25.04
N SER A 89 -4.35 -3.97 -23.80
CA SER A 89 -4.27 -2.72 -23.02
C SER A 89 -2.82 -2.36 -22.72
N THR A 90 -2.56 -1.07 -22.45
CA THR A 90 -1.22 -0.57 -22.13
C THR A 90 -1.25 0.45 -20.99
N ASN A 91 -0.17 0.54 -20.23
CA ASN A 91 0.02 1.56 -19.20
C ASN A 91 1.52 1.89 -19.03
N MET A 92 1.85 2.65 -17.97
CA MET A 92 3.23 2.99 -17.61
C MET A 92 4.15 1.77 -17.50
N ASP A 93 3.66 0.66 -16.92
CA ASP A 93 4.46 -0.57 -16.78
C ASP A 93 4.79 -1.19 -18.13
N THR A 94 3.88 -1.10 -19.11
CA THR A 94 4.09 -1.61 -20.47
C THR A 94 5.23 -0.88 -21.18
N LEU A 95 5.23 0.46 -21.14
CA LEU A 95 6.27 1.27 -21.77
C LEU A 95 7.65 1.01 -21.15
N VAL A 96 7.72 0.99 -19.81
CA VAL A 96 8.96 0.73 -19.06
C VAL A 96 9.49 -0.68 -19.33
N SER A 97 8.61 -1.68 -19.31
CA SER A 97 8.96 -3.06 -19.60
C SER A 97 9.51 -3.20 -21.01
N LEU A 98 8.87 -2.58 -22.01
CA LEU A 98 9.32 -2.67 -23.39
C LEU A 98 10.69 -2.00 -23.58
N GLY A 99 10.87 -0.76 -23.08
CA GLY A 99 12.13 -0.03 -23.21
C GLY A 99 13.31 -0.74 -22.55
N SER A 100 13.12 -1.24 -21.32
CA SER A 100 14.16 -2.00 -20.61
C SER A 100 14.51 -3.32 -21.31
N LEU A 101 13.51 -4.07 -21.80
CA LEU A 101 13.76 -5.32 -22.52
C LEU A 101 14.44 -5.10 -23.87
N VAL A 102 14.06 -4.06 -24.62
CA VAL A 102 14.70 -3.72 -25.91
C VAL A 102 16.16 -3.33 -25.68
N ALA A 103 16.45 -2.45 -24.72
CA ALA A 103 17.82 -2.08 -24.37
C ALA A 103 18.65 -3.30 -23.94
N TYR A 104 18.07 -4.17 -23.13
CA TYR A 104 18.74 -5.39 -22.66
C TYR A 104 19.01 -6.39 -23.79
N ALA A 105 18.01 -6.67 -24.64
CA ALA A 105 18.15 -7.58 -25.77
C ALA A 105 19.15 -7.06 -26.80
N TYR A 106 19.12 -5.76 -27.11
CA TYR A 106 20.11 -5.13 -27.98
C TYR A 106 21.54 -5.32 -27.43
N SER A 107 21.72 -5.13 -26.12
CA SER A 107 23.01 -5.30 -25.46
C SER A 107 23.52 -6.75 -25.52
N ILE A 108 22.64 -7.75 -25.42
CA ILE A 108 22.99 -9.16 -25.61
C ILE A 108 23.47 -9.42 -27.03
N VAL A 109 22.73 -8.93 -28.03
CA VAL A 109 23.09 -9.12 -29.44
C VAL A 109 24.44 -8.46 -29.75
N GLY A 110 24.66 -7.23 -29.26
CA GLY A 110 25.94 -6.53 -29.38
C GLY A 110 27.09 -7.32 -28.77
N LEU A 111 26.90 -7.87 -27.57
CA LEU A 111 27.89 -8.71 -26.90
C LEU A 111 28.19 -10.00 -27.69
N ALA A 112 27.17 -10.65 -28.24
CA ALA A 112 27.34 -11.87 -29.04
C ALA A 112 28.06 -11.61 -30.38
N MET A 113 27.89 -10.41 -30.95
CA MET A 113 28.54 -9.98 -32.20
C MET A 113 29.95 -9.40 -31.98
N GLY A 114 30.43 -9.31 -30.74
CA GLY A 114 31.74 -8.74 -30.40
C GLY A 114 31.79 -7.20 -30.44
N SER A 115 30.64 -6.54 -30.54
CA SER A 115 30.51 -5.08 -30.49
C SER A 115 30.52 -4.59 -29.05
N HIS A 116 31.72 -4.40 -28.50
CA HIS A 116 31.90 -3.99 -27.10
C HIS A 116 31.53 -2.53 -26.82
N ASP A 117 31.52 -1.66 -27.83
CA ASP A 117 31.26 -0.22 -27.68
C ASP A 117 29.76 0.17 -27.69
N GLN A 118 28.85 -0.78 -27.96
CA GLN A 118 27.42 -0.50 -28.12
C GLN A 118 26.55 -1.36 -27.17
N VAL A 119 26.88 -1.36 -25.89
CA VAL A 119 26.08 -2.03 -24.85
C VAL A 119 25.31 -1.02 -24.00
N TYR A 120 24.04 -1.32 -23.75
CA TYR A 120 23.07 -0.50 -23.01
C TYR A 120 22.53 -1.21 -21.76
N PHE A 121 23.33 -2.11 -21.17
CA PHE A 121 22.97 -2.81 -19.94
C PHE A 121 22.70 -1.83 -18.78
N GLU A 122 23.51 -0.77 -18.69
CA GLU A 122 23.27 0.34 -17.77
C GLU A 122 21.86 0.92 -17.94
N SER A 123 21.49 1.31 -19.16
CA SER A 123 20.19 1.91 -19.44
C SER A 123 19.04 0.97 -19.07
N ALA A 124 19.14 -0.33 -19.40
CA ALA A 124 18.13 -1.31 -19.08
C ALA A 124 17.87 -1.41 -17.56
N GLY A 125 18.93 -1.51 -16.75
CA GLY A 125 18.83 -1.62 -15.30
C GLY A 125 18.43 -0.31 -14.61
N LEU A 126 18.98 0.83 -15.05
CA LEU A 126 18.71 2.12 -14.42
C LEU A 126 17.30 2.63 -14.68
N ILE A 127 16.71 2.35 -15.86
CA ILE A 127 15.31 2.68 -16.12
C ILE A 127 14.39 2.00 -15.08
N ILE A 128 14.63 0.72 -14.80
CA ILE A 128 13.86 -0.02 -13.79
C ILE A 128 14.07 0.60 -12.40
N TYR A 129 15.31 0.93 -12.05
CA TYR A 129 15.64 1.57 -10.77
C TYR A 129 14.90 2.91 -10.59
N PHE A 130 14.93 3.81 -11.59
CA PHE A 130 14.25 5.10 -11.51
C PHE A 130 12.73 4.95 -11.38
N ILE A 131 12.14 3.96 -12.03
CA ILE A 131 10.70 3.67 -11.90
C ILE A 131 10.36 3.15 -10.50
N LEU A 132 11.24 2.37 -9.86
CA LEU A 132 11.04 1.94 -8.48
C LEU A 132 11.07 3.12 -7.51
N ILE A 133 11.97 4.09 -7.71
CA ILE A 133 11.99 5.35 -6.95
C ILE A 133 10.66 6.09 -7.13
N GLY A 134 10.24 6.30 -8.38
CA GLY A 134 9.01 7.01 -8.71
C GLY A 134 7.78 6.38 -8.06
N LYS A 135 7.64 5.05 -8.13
CA LYS A 135 6.54 4.32 -7.49
C LYS A 135 6.55 4.46 -5.97
N LEU A 136 7.72 4.44 -5.32
CA LEU A 136 7.80 4.64 -3.88
C LEU A 136 7.37 6.05 -3.48
N LEU A 137 7.77 7.06 -4.24
CA LEU A 137 7.35 8.45 -4.02
C LEU A 137 5.84 8.61 -4.24
N GLU A 138 5.30 8.02 -5.31
CA GLU A 138 3.87 8.01 -5.60
C GLU A 138 3.06 7.37 -4.46
N ASP A 139 3.46 6.19 -3.99
CA ASP A 139 2.79 5.50 -2.89
C ASP A 139 2.86 6.30 -1.57
N ARG A 140 4.01 6.94 -1.30
CA ARG A 140 4.15 7.82 -0.14
C ARG A 140 3.22 9.03 -0.22
N GLY A 141 3.08 9.64 -1.40
CA GLY A 141 2.14 10.73 -1.63
C GLY A 141 0.69 10.30 -1.39
N LYS A 142 0.30 9.13 -1.92
CA LYS A 142 -1.03 8.54 -1.70
C LYS A 142 -1.31 8.25 -0.22
N LEU A 143 -0.31 7.75 0.51
CA LEU A 143 -0.43 7.51 1.95
C LEU A 143 -0.64 8.82 2.72
N SER A 144 0.09 9.89 2.37
CA SER A 144 -0.04 11.19 3.01
C SER A 144 -1.45 11.77 2.85
N ASN A 145 -2.01 11.73 1.64
CA ASN A 145 -3.38 12.20 1.39
C ASN A 145 -4.42 11.35 2.14
N SER A 146 -4.18 10.05 2.27
CA SER A 146 -5.07 9.16 3.01
C SER A 146 -5.11 9.46 4.52
N LYS A 147 -4.02 9.99 5.10
CA LYS A 147 -4.01 10.39 6.53
C LYS A 147 -4.99 11.53 6.82
N ALA A 148 -5.13 12.50 5.92
CA ALA A 148 -6.06 13.61 6.07
C ALA A 148 -7.53 13.13 6.08
N LEU A 149 -7.87 12.21 5.17
CA LEU A 149 -9.19 11.56 5.18
C LEU A 149 -9.44 10.77 6.47
N THR A 150 -8.39 10.23 7.08
CA THR A 150 -8.49 9.44 8.32
C THR A 150 -8.64 10.33 9.55
N ALA A 151 -8.07 11.53 9.56
CA ALA A 151 -8.29 12.49 10.64
C ALA A 151 -9.78 12.88 10.79
N LEU A 152 -10.53 12.83 9.68
CA LEU A 152 -11.99 12.99 9.71
C LEU A 152 -12.70 11.73 10.27
N LEU A 153 -12.14 10.53 10.05
CA LEU A 153 -12.67 9.27 10.56
C LEU A 153 -12.24 8.97 12.01
N SER A 154 -11.22 9.65 12.55
CA SER A 154 -10.74 9.45 13.93
C SER A 154 -11.65 10.05 15.01
N ILE A 155 -12.81 10.54 14.62
CA ILE A 155 -13.85 11.03 15.51
C ILE A 155 -14.50 9.87 16.29
N GLN A 156 -14.49 8.64 15.76
CA GLN A 156 -15.07 7.48 16.42
C GLN A 156 -14.15 6.90 17.51
N PRO A 157 -14.70 6.48 18.67
CA PRO A 157 -13.96 5.76 19.70
C PRO A 157 -13.34 4.47 19.15
N ASN A 158 -12.15 4.13 19.65
CA ASN A 158 -11.39 2.95 19.19
C ASN A 158 -11.30 1.86 20.25
N GLU A 159 -11.67 2.22 21.47
CA GLU A 159 -11.76 1.33 22.60
C GLU A 159 -13.19 1.41 23.11
N ALA A 160 -13.70 0.26 23.54
CA ALA A 160 -14.93 0.14 24.29
C ALA A 160 -14.63 -0.53 25.63
N ILE A 161 -15.47 -0.28 26.63
CA ILE A 161 -15.38 -0.97 27.91
C ILE A 161 -16.39 -2.10 27.90
N LEU A 162 -15.94 -3.29 27.55
CA LEU A 162 -16.75 -4.51 27.59
C LEU A 162 -17.01 -4.89 29.06
N VAL A 163 -18.25 -5.26 29.35
CA VAL A 163 -18.67 -5.79 30.65
C VAL A 163 -18.98 -7.27 30.47
N GLU A 164 -18.11 -8.13 31.00
CA GLU A 164 -18.24 -9.58 30.93
C GLU A 164 -18.06 -10.15 32.34
N ASP A 165 -18.98 -11.00 32.80
CA ASP A 165 -18.99 -11.59 34.15
C ASP A 165 -18.78 -10.57 35.29
N GLY A 166 -19.35 -9.38 35.13
CA GLY A 166 -19.23 -8.29 36.11
C GLY A 166 -17.86 -7.61 36.15
N ARG A 167 -16.95 -7.95 35.23
CA ARG A 167 -15.64 -7.27 35.06
C ARG A 167 -15.67 -6.33 33.86
N GLN A 168 -15.04 -5.18 34.03
CA GLN A 168 -14.85 -4.20 32.97
C GLN A 168 -13.47 -4.41 32.32
N GLN A 169 -13.45 -4.59 31.01
CA GLN A 169 -12.23 -4.71 30.23
C GLN A 169 -12.25 -3.72 29.06
N LYS A 170 -11.15 -2.97 28.88
CA LYS A 170 -10.95 -2.20 27.67
C LYS A 170 -10.59 -3.13 26.52
N VAL A 171 -11.43 -3.13 25.49
CA VAL A 171 -11.26 -3.92 24.27
C VAL A 171 -11.29 -3.01 23.05
N ALA A 172 -10.73 -3.48 21.94
CA ALA A 172 -10.85 -2.78 20.68
C ALA A 172 -12.31 -2.83 20.21
N VAL A 173 -12.83 -1.75 19.62
CA VAL A 173 -14.20 -1.75 19.08
C VAL A 173 -14.37 -2.84 18.02
N GLU A 174 -13.31 -3.14 17.26
CA GLU A 174 -13.33 -4.19 16.24
C GLU A 174 -13.38 -5.63 16.79
N SER A 175 -13.14 -5.84 18.09
CA SER A 175 -13.27 -7.17 18.72
C SER A 175 -14.61 -7.38 19.42
N LEU A 176 -15.51 -6.39 19.38
CA LEU A 176 -16.85 -6.54 19.94
C LEU A 176 -17.69 -7.45 19.04
N GLU A 177 -18.47 -8.32 19.68
CA GLU A 177 -19.46 -9.18 19.05
C GLU A 177 -20.88 -8.68 19.37
N LEU A 178 -21.87 -9.19 18.63
CA LEU A 178 -23.28 -8.90 18.90
C LEU A 178 -23.66 -9.40 20.30
N ASP A 179 -24.62 -8.72 20.91
CA ASP A 179 -25.18 -9.06 22.24
C ASP A 179 -24.21 -8.92 23.42
N GLN A 180 -23.06 -8.27 23.23
CA GLN A 180 -22.14 -7.90 24.30
C GLN A 180 -22.55 -6.59 25.01
N LEU A 181 -22.34 -6.53 26.32
CA LEU A 181 -22.62 -5.33 27.13
C LEU A 181 -21.42 -4.39 27.12
N VAL A 182 -21.64 -3.13 26.75
CA VAL A 182 -20.61 -2.09 26.75
C VAL A 182 -20.99 -1.01 27.75
N TRP A 183 -20.08 -0.71 28.68
CA TRP A 183 -20.24 0.41 29.60
C TRP A 183 -19.72 1.69 28.96
N ILE A 184 -20.56 2.74 28.99
CA ILE A 184 -20.23 4.06 28.45
C ILE A 184 -20.20 5.04 29.62
N PRO A 185 -19.01 5.52 30.04
CA PRO A 185 -18.90 6.54 31.07
C PRO A 185 -19.51 7.88 30.64
N PRO A 186 -19.88 8.76 31.59
CA PRO A 186 -20.31 10.12 31.27
C PRO A 186 -19.29 10.88 30.41
N ALA A 187 -19.78 11.72 29.51
CA ALA A 187 -18.98 12.52 28.57
C ALA A 187 -18.09 11.72 27.60
N GLN A 188 -18.36 10.42 27.42
CA GLN A 188 -17.76 9.60 26.37
C GLN A 188 -18.67 9.52 25.15
N ARG A 189 -18.05 9.30 23.99
CA ARG A 189 -18.74 8.99 22.74
C ARG A 189 -19.18 7.54 22.70
N ILE A 190 -20.19 7.25 21.90
CA ILE A 190 -20.75 5.90 21.80
C ILE A 190 -19.89 5.11 20.80
N PRO A 191 -19.27 3.99 21.20
CA PRO A 191 -18.35 3.26 20.33
C PRO A 191 -19.04 2.51 19.18
N VAL A 192 -20.24 1.97 19.44
CA VAL A 192 -21.01 1.11 18.52
C VAL A 192 -22.51 1.39 18.63
N ASP A 193 -23.26 1.12 17.57
CA ASP A 193 -24.72 1.16 17.61
C ASP A 193 -25.27 0.12 18.59
N GLY A 194 -26.35 0.45 19.29
CA GLY A 194 -26.90 -0.44 20.29
C GLY A 194 -28.23 0.00 20.89
N ILE A 195 -28.61 -0.70 21.95
CA ILE A 195 -29.82 -0.42 22.75
C ILE A 195 -29.41 -0.28 24.21
N VAL A 196 -29.91 0.75 24.88
CA VAL A 196 -29.65 0.96 26.31
C VAL A 196 -30.33 -0.13 27.12
N THR A 197 -29.54 -0.95 27.82
CA THR A 197 -30.04 -2.00 28.72
C THR A 197 -30.22 -1.49 30.14
N GLU A 198 -29.34 -0.59 30.61
CA GLU A 198 -29.37 -0.03 31.96
C GLU A 198 -28.92 1.44 31.96
N GLY A 199 -29.48 2.23 32.89
CA GLY A 199 -29.16 3.65 33.09
C GLY A 199 -29.96 4.61 32.21
N SER A 200 -29.70 5.90 32.41
CA SER A 200 -30.26 6.99 31.60
C SER A 200 -29.28 8.15 31.51
N SER A 201 -29.19 8.78 30.34
CA SER A 201 -28.34 9.95 30.10
C SER A 201 -28.90 10.77 28.95
N THR A 202 -28.46 12.01 28.83
CA THR A 202 -28.67 12.82 27.62
C THR A 202 -27.49 12.59 26.66
N ILE A 203 -27.79 12.43 25.37
CA ILE A 203 -26.81 12.12 24.32
C ILE A 203 -26.90 13.16 23.22
N ASP A 204 -25.75 13.69 22.79
CA ASP A 204 -25.64 14.59 21.65
C ASP A 204 -25.62 13.78 20.34
N GLU A 205 -26.73 13.82 19.60
CA GLU A 205 -26.87 13.17 18.29
C GLU A 205 -26.72 14.15 17.11
N SER A 206 -26.29 15.40 17.37
CA SER A 206 -26.23 16.49 16.38
C SER A 206 -25.42 16.15 15.13
N THR A 207 -24.38 15.31 15.27
CA THR A 207 -23.54 14.87 14.15
C THR A 207 -24.29 13.99 13.14
N PHE A 208 -25.34 13.29 13.58
CA PHE A 208 -26.15 12.39 12.75
C PHE A 208 -27.52 12.96 12.40
N THR A 209 -28.22 13.55 13.37
CA THR A 209 -29.59 14.05 13.20
C THR A 209 -29.64 15.51 12.75
N GLY A 210 -28.57 16.27 13.01
CA GLY A 210 -28.54 17.73 12.81
C GLY A 210 -29.33 18.50 13.87
N GLU A 211 -29.92 17.83 14.86
CA GLU A 211 -30.63 18.48 15.95
C GLU A 211 -29.63 19.00 17.00
N PRO A 212 -29.66 20.29 17.36
CA PRO A 212 -28.65 20.90 18.23
C PRO A 212 -28.86 20.58 19.72
N LEU A 213 -30.03 20.06 20.10
CA LEU A 213 -30.35 19.76 21.49
C LEU A 213 -30.07 18.28 21.77
N PRO A 214 -29.35 17.96 22.86
CA PRO A 214 -29.16 16.59 23.30
C PRO A 214 -30.49 15.90 23.61
N VAL A 215 -30.58 14.61 23.27
CA VAL A 215 -31.78 13.78 23.43
C VAL A 215 -31.65 12.89 24.66
N GLU A 216 -32.69 12.81 25.49
CA GLU A 216 -32.69 11.85 26.61
C GLU A 216 -32.84 10.42 26.12
N LYS A 217 -31.97 9.54 26.64
CA LYS A 217 -31.98 8.11 26.36
C LYS A 217 -32.04 7.36 27.68
N GLY A 218 -33.00 6.47 27.79
CA GLY A 218 -33.13 5.53 28.90
C GLY A 218 -33.27 4.09 28.39
N MET A 219 -33.51 3.16 29.31
CA MET A 219 -33.72 1.74 29.00
C MET A 219 -34.64 1.52 27.79
N GLY A 220 -34.20 0.70 26.84
CA GLY A 220 -34.91 0.39 25.59
C GLY A 220 -34.69 1.39 24.45
N SER A 221 -34.00 2.50 24.69
CA SER A 221 -33.70 3.49 23.64
C SER A 221 -32.59 3.02 22.71
N LYS A 222 -32.70 3.31 21.41
CA LYS A 222 -31.62 3.11 20.43
C LYS A 222 -30.58 4.22 20.52
N VAL A 223 -29.32 3.83 20.41
CA VAL A 223 -28.15 4.72 20.39
C VAL A 223 -27.27 4.39 19.20
N TRP A 224 -26.59 5.40 18.67
CA TRP A 224 -25.77 5.32 17.47
C TRP A 224 -24.31 5.62 17.78
N ALA A 225 -23.39 4.97 17.06
CA ALA A 225 -21.97 5.21 17.18
C ALA A 225 -21.60 6.62 16.71
N GLY A 226 -20.91 7.39 17.56
CA GLY A 226 -20.66 8.80 17.30
C GLY A 226 -20.10 9.52 18.51
#